data_AF-R1H3U9-F1
#
_entry.id   AF-R1H3U9-F1
#
_cell.length_a   1.000
_cell.length_b   1.000
_cell.length_c   1.000
_cell.angle_alpha   90.00
_cell.angle_beta   90.00
_cell.angle_gamma   90.00
#
_symmetry.space_group_name_H-M   'P 1'
#
loop_
_entity.id
_entity.type
_entity.pdbx_description
1 polymer ?
#
loop_
_entity_poly.entity_id
_entity_poly.type
_entity_poly.pdbx_seq_one_letter_code
_entity_poly.pdbx_strand_id
1 'polypeptide(L)'
;MLRSSIARAASAAPSVARPALRAPKLAQAVCAQQQSRQAHAISNPTLADIEKRWEQMPPQEQAELWMALRDRMKVDWKELTLQEKKAAYWIAFGPHGPRALPPPDETKKVILYTLLGVAAAGGLFAFTRIFAGSEPRTMTKEYQEASEEYLKSQGSEPITGYDGMLIQSKPGPKE
;
A
#
# COMPACT_ATOMS: atom_id res chain seq x y z
N MET A 1 -34.98 -7.16 -4.61
CA MET A 1 -35.95 -8.19 -4.16
C MET A 1 -36.38 -7.86 -2.73
N LEU A 2 -37.55 -7.22 -2.58
CA LEU A 2 -38.17 -6.94 -1.28
C LEU A 2 -38.80 -8.23 -0.74
N ARG A 3 -38.45 -8.61 0.49
CA ARG A 3 -39.28 -9.52 1.29
C ARG A 3 -39.33 -9.02 2.73
N SER A 4 -40.35 -8.21 2.97
CA SER A 4 -40.91 -7.92 4.29
C SER A 4 -41.55 -9.19 4.85
N SER A 5 -41.43 -9.43 6.16
CA SER A 5 -42.34 -10.32 6.89
C SER A 5 -42.52 -9.80 8.30
N ILE A 6 -43.70 -9.24 8.53
CA ILE A 6 -44.30 -8.91 9.82
C ILE A 6 -44.93 -10.22 10.34
N ALA A 7 -44.74 -10.57 11.61
CA ALA A 7 -45.84 -10.92 12.52
C ALA A 7 -45.37 -11.30 13.92
N ARG A 8 -45.91 -10.52 14.85
CA ARG A 8 -46.07 -10.65 16.29
C ARG A 8 -46.77 -11.96 16.70
N ALA A 9 -46.31 -12.58 17.79
CA ALA A 9 -47.18 -13.36 18.67
C ALA A 9 -46.70 -13.24 20.12
N ALA A 10 -47.49 -12.55 20.93
CA ALA A 10 -47.39 -12.56 22.39
C ALA A 10 -48.26 -13.71 22.91
N SER A 11 -47.78 -14.48 23.86
CA SER A 11 -48.61 -15.38 24.66
C SER A 11 -48.30 -15.14 26.13
N ALA A 12 -49.28 -14.57 26.81
CA ALA A 12 -49.33 -14.44 28.25
C ALA A 12 -49.69 -15.82 28.85
N ALA A 13 -48.92 -16.25 29.85
CA ALA A 13 -49.25 -17.39 30.69
C ALA A 13 -49.44 -16.91 32.13
N PRO A 14 -50.43 -17.44 32.88
CA PRO A 14 -50.75 -16.97 34.22
C PRO A 14 -49.72 -17.42 35.26
N SER A 15 -49.42 -16.49 36.15
CA SER A 15 -48.58 -16.64 37.35
C SER A 15 -49.26 -17.55 38.38
N VAL A 16 -48.59 -18.64 38.75
CA VAL A 16 -48.94 -19.47 39.92
C VAL A 16 -47.91 -19.20 41.00
N ALA A 17 -48.28 -18.39 41.99
CA ALA A 17 -47.47 -18.14 43.17
C ALA A 17 -47.52 -19.35 44.11
N ARG A 18 -46.35 -19.94 44.42
CA ARG A 18 -46.16 -20.88 45.52
C ARG A 18 -45.35 -20.19 46.62
N PRO A 19 -45.77 -20.24 47.89
CA PRO A 19 -44.95 -19.73 48.99
C PRO A 19 -43.87 -20.76 49.34
N ALA A 20 -42.62 -20.45 49.00
CA ALA A 20 -41.47 -21.20 49.49
C ALA A 20 -40.96 -20.53 50.77
N LEU A 21 -41.00 -21.27 51.87
CA LEU A 21 -40.44 -20.90 53.17
C LEU A 21 -38.94 -20.59 53.02
N ARG A 22 -38.55 -19.36 53.35
CA ARG A 22 -37.17 -18.86 53.27
C ARG A 22 -36.40 -19.32 54.52
N ALA A 23 -35.63 -20.39 54.39
CA ALA A 23 -34.60 -20.74 55.38
C ALA A 23 -33.40 -19.78 55.24
N PRO A 24 -32.77 -19.33 56.34
CA PRO A 24 -31.55 -18.53 56.26
C PRO A 24 -30.39 -19.44 55.82
N LYS A 25 -29.99 -19.34 54.54
CA LYS A 25 -28.67 -19.82 54.12
C LYS A 25 -27.64 -18.87 54.73
N LEU A 26 -26.86 -19.39 55.68
CA LEU A 26 -25.62 -18.79 56.12
C LEU A 26 -24.79 -18.46 54.87
N ALA A 27 -24.66 -17.17 54.57
CA ALA A 27 -23.76 -16.70 53.54
C ALA A 27 -22.34 -17.02 54.02
N GLN A 28 -21.79 -18.13 53.55
CA GLN A 28 -20.35 -18.31 53.55
C GLN A 28 -19.80 -17.17 52.71
N ALA A 29 -19.26 -16.16 53.38
CA ALA A 29 -18.39 -15.17 52.77
C ALA A 29 -17.15 -15.94 52.29
N VAL A 30 -17.26 -16.51 51.09
CA VAL A 30 -16.08 -16.83 50.30
C VAL A 30 -15.50 -15.45 50.01
N CYS A 31 -14.51 -15.05 50.81
CA CYS A 31 -13.61 -13.98 50.44
C CYS A 31 -13.11 -14.36 49.06
N ALA A 32 -13.68 -13.77 48.02
CA ALA A 32 -13.03 -13.72 46.73
C ALA A 32 -11.73 -13.00 47.03
N GLN A 33 -10.66 -13.76 47.25
CA GLN A 33 -9.31 -13.27 47.06
C GLN A 33 -9.27 -12.86 45.61
N GLN A 34 -9.67 -11.60 45.38
CA GLN A 34 -9.41 -10.89 44.16
C GLN A 34 -7.89 -10.89 44.12
N GLN A 35 -7.34 -11.88 43.41
CA GLN A 35 -5.94 -11.89 43.05
C GLN A 35 -5.77 -10.57 42.32
N SER A 36 -5.28 -9.56 43.04
CA SER A 36 -4.55 -8.46 42.46
C SER A 36 -3.41 -9.13 41.73
N ARG A 37 -3.66 -9.53 40.47
CA ARG A 37 -2.59 -9.80 39.53
C ARG A 37 -1.92 -8.46 39.38
N GLN A 38 -0.89 -8.25 40.19
CA GLN A 38 0.12 -7.25 39.91
C GLN A 38 0.45 -7.42 38.43
N ALA A 39 0.16 -6.42 37.62
CA ALA A 39 0.45 -6.50 36.21
C ALA A 39 1.97 -6.48 36.10
N HIS A 40 2.60 -7.64 36.00
CA HIS A 40 4.05 -7.74 35.99
C HIS A 40 4.56 -7.05 34.73
N ALA A 41 5.60 -6.22 34.87
CA ALA A 41 6.22 -5.58 33.72
C ALA A 41 6.63 -6.65 32.69
N ILE A 42 6.36 -6.39 31.41
CA ILE A 42 6.71 -7.33 30.35
C ILE A 42 8.24 -7.45 30.29
N SER A 43 8.74 -8.68 30.20
CA SER A 43 10.18 -8.94 30.19
C SER A 43 10.87 -8.26 29.00
N ASN A 44 12.02 -7.64 29.29
CA ASN A 44 12.87 -6.96 28.30
C ASN A 44 13.14 -7.77 27.01
N PRO A 45 13.50 -9.07 27.03
CA PRO A 45 13.70 -9.85 25.79
C PRO A 45 12.46 -9.92 24.88
N THR A 46 11.26 -9.83 25.44
CA THR A 46 10.00 -9.84 24.70
C THR A 46 9.74 -8.51 23.99
N LEU A 47 10.24 -7.40 24.57
CA LEU A 47 10.05 -6.05 24.03
C LEU A 47 11.26 -5.52 23.25
N ALA A 48 12.44 -6.12 23.42
CA ALA A 48 13.66 -5.74 22.73
C ALA A 48 13.48 -5.84 21.21
N ASP A 49 13.90 -4.79 20.50
CA ASP A 49 13.89 -4.71 19.04
C ASP A 49 12.53 -5.03 18.40
N ILE A 50 11.42 -4.72 19.09
CA ILE A 50 10.07 -5.02 18.59
C ILE A 50 9.83 -4.41 17.21
N GLU A 51 10.44 -3.27 16.92
CA GLU A 51 10.36 -2.56 15.64
C GLU A 51 10.80 -3.43 14.45
N LYS A 52 11.79 -4.30 14.65
CA LYS A 52 12.32 -5.20 13.63
C LYS A 52 11.59 -6.55 13.59
N ARG A 53 11.18 -7.05 14.76
CA ARG A 53 10.61 -8.39 14.90
C ARG A 53 9.10 -8.45 14.70
N TRP A 54 8.38 -7.34 14.86
CA TRP A 54 6.92 -7.30 14.82
C TRP A 54 6.32 -7.96 13.56
N GLU A 55 6.82 -7.60 12.38
CA GLU A 55 6.33 -8.15 11.09
C GLU A 55 6.72 -9.64 10.88
N GLN A 56 7.74 -10.13 11.56
CA GLN A 56 8.21 -11.52 11.47
C GLN A 56 7.55 -12.42 12.53
N MET A 57 6.89 -11.83 13.52
CA MET A 57 6.29 -12.54 14.64
C MET A 57 5.00 -13.24 14.18
N PRO A 58 4.74 -14.49 14.63
CA PRO A 58 3.48 -15.17 14.37
C PRO A 58 2.28 -14.34 14.85
N PRO A 59 1.13 -14.38 14.15
CA PRO A 59 -0.04 -13.56 14.51
C PRO A 59 -0.58 -13.86 15.91
N GLN A 60 -0.39 -15.08 16.41
CA GLN A 60 -0.73 -15.45 17.78
C GLN A 60 0.12 -14.69 18.81
N GLU A 61 1.44 -14.65 18.63
CA GLU A 61 2.35 -13.92 19.51
C GLU A 61 2.11 -12.40 19.45
N GLN A 62 1.80 -11.87 18.27
CA GLN A 62 1.42 -10.46 18.12
C GLN A 62 0.18 -10.14 18.94
N ALA A 63 -0.84 -11.01 18.89
CA ALA A 63 -2.08 -10.84 19.65
C ALA A 63 -1.83 -10.95 21.16
N GLU A 64 -1.05 -11.91 21.62
CA GLU A 64 -0.70 -12.09 23.03
C GLU A 64 0.09 -10.89 23.58
N LEU A 65 1.10 -10.43 22.84
CA LEU A 65 1.89 -9.25 23.22
C LEU A 65 1.03 -7.98 23.24
N TRP A 66 0.15 -7.82 22.26
CA TRP A 66 -0.80 -6.70 22.21
C TRP A 66 -1.77 -6.72 23.39
N MET A 67 -2.34 -7.89 23.73
CA MET A 67 -3.22 -8.03 24.91
C MET A 67 -2.46 -7.72 26.20
N ALA A 68 -1.24 -8.22 26.36
CA ALA A 68 -0.42 -7.96 27.54
C ALA A 68 -0.06 -6.47 27.70
N LEU A 69 0.34 -5.79 26.62
CA LEU A 69 0.61 -4.35 26.63
C LEU A 69 -0.66 -3.55 26.94
N ARG A 70 -1.80 -3.93 26.34
CA ARG A 70 -3.09 -3.30 26.62
C ARG A 70 -3.48 -3.42 28.08
N ASP A 71 -3.23 -4.57 28.71
CA ASP A 71 -3.51 -4.78 30.12
C ASP A 71 -2.57 -3.97 31.02
N ARG A 72 -1.29 -3.84 30.66
CA ARG A 72 -0.33 -2.97 31.37
C ARG A 72 -0.72 -1.49 31.29
N MET A 73 -1.21 -1.03 30.14
CA MET A 73 -1.64 0.36 29.95
C MET A 73 -2.89 0.75 30.75
N LYS A 74 -3.61 -0.20 31.36
CA LYS A 74 -4.75 0.08 32.28
C LYS A 74 -4.29 0.53 33.66
N VAL A 75 -3.03 0.29 34.03
CA VAL A 75 -2.41 0.66 35.32
C VAL A 75 -1.83 2.08 35.22
N ASP A 76 -1.31 2.65 36.33
CA ASP A 76 -0.64 3.95 36.32
C ASP A 76 0.52 3.98 35.31
N TRP A 77 0.51 4.97 34.44
CA TRP A 77 1.50 5.15 33.37
C TRP A 77 2.89 5.54 33.88
N LYS A 78 3.01 5.96 35.14
CA LYS A 78 4.31 6.15 35.79
C LYS A 78 5.04 4.82 36.03
N GLU A 79 4.31 3.73 36.19
CA GLU A 79 4.86 2.39 36.41
C GLU A 79 5.17 1.64 35.11
N LEU A 80 4.84 2.21 33.94
CA LEU A 80 5.25 1.67 32.65
C LEU A 80 6.71 2.00 32.37
N THR A 81 7.46 0.97 32.03
CA THR A 81 8.85 1.08 31.58
C THR A 81 8.94 1.86 30.26
N LEU A 82 10.10 2.47 29.99
CA LEU A 82 10.32 3.17 28.71
C LEU A 82 10.19 2.23 27.50
N GLN A 83 10.56 0.95 27.66
CA GLN A 83 10.45 -0.04 26.59
C GLN A 83 8.99 -0.40 26.30
N GLU A 84 8.16 -0.58 27.34
CA GLU A 84 6.71 -0.80 27.17
C GLU A 84 6.05 0.40 26.45
N LYS A 85 6.45 1.63 26.80
CA LYS A 85 5.96 2.84 26.14
C LYS A 85 6.36 2.91 24.67
N LYS A 86 7.64 2.64 24.35
CA LYS A 86 8.13 2.61 22.97
C LYS A 86 7.45 1.52 22.15
N ALA A 87 7.33 0.32 22.71
CA ALA A 87 6.67 -0.80 22.05
C ALA A 87 5.18 -0.52 21.81
N ALA A 88 4.46 0.00 22.82
CA ALA A 88 3.06 0.37 22.66
C ALA A 88 2.86 1.47 21.60
N TYR A 89 3.74 2.48 21.57
CA TYR A 89 3.72 3.51 20.55
C TYR A 89 3.99 2.94 19.15
N TRP A 90 4.99 2.06 19.01
CA TRP A 90 5.30 1.42 17.73
C TRP A 90 4.18 0.51 17.25
N ILE A 91 3.58 -0.33 18.10
CA ILE A 91 2.49 -1.23 17.69
C ILE A 91 1.21 -0.47 17.36
N ALA A 92 0.97 0.67 18.03
CA ALA A 92 -0.19 1.50 17.72
C ALA A 92 0.04 2.37 16.48
N PHE A 93 1.26 2.90 16.29
CA PHE A 93 1.52 3.98 15.34
C PHE A 93 2.63 3.73 14.31
N GLY A 94 3.30 2.58 14.33
CA GLY A 94 4.42 2.26 13.48
C GLY A 94 4.06 1.98 12.01
N PRO A 95 5.06 1.98 11.12
CA PRO A 95 4.95 1.64 9.70
C PRO A 95 4.82 0.13 9.48
N HIS A 96 3.75 -0.46 10.00
CA HIS A 96 3.43 -1.88 9.88
C HIS A 96 1.98 -2.09 9.44
N GLY A 97 1.66 -3.30 8.98
CA GLY A 97 0.30 -3.64 8.52
C GLY A 97 -0.20 -2.68 7.42
N PRO A 98 -1.37 -2.02 7.58
CA PRO A 98 -1.88 -1.06 6.59
C PRO A 98 -1.00 0.17 6.36
N ARG A 99 -0.02 0.43 7.23
CA ARG A 99 0.92 1.56 7.13
C ARG A 99 2.34 1.10 6.82
N ALA A 100 2.50 -0.14 6.38
CA ALA A 100 3.79 -0.64 5.92
C ALA A 100 4.34 0.27 4.81
N LEU A 101 5.61 0.64 4.94
CA LEU A 101 6.30 1.39 3.90
C LEU A 101 6.64 0.46 2.73
N PRO A 102 6.71 1.00 1.50
CA PRO A 102 7.22 0.24 0.37
C PRO A 102 8.63 -0.30 0.68
N PRO A 103 8.96 -1.55 0.29
CA PRO A 103 10.28 -2.10 0.51
C PRO A 103 11.36 -1.22 -0.14
N PRO A 104 12.57 -1.13 0.44
CA PRO A 104 13.61 -0.20 -0.01
C PRO A 104 14.06 -0.42 -1.46
N ASP A 105 13.84 -1.61 -2.02
CA ASP A 105 14.22 -1.96 -3.40
C ASP A 105 13.13 -1.70 -4.45
N GLU A 106 11.93 -1.26 -4.04
CA GLU A 106 10.81 -1.06 -4.97
C GLU A 106 11.14 -0.05 -6.07
N THR A 107 11.67 1.12 -5.70
CA THR A 107 12.02 2.18 -6.66
C THR A 107 13.02 1.69 -7.71
N LYS A 108 14.03 0.91 -7.30
CA LYS A 108 15.03 0.35 -8.21
C LYS A 108 14.39 -0.63 -9.20
N LYS A 109 13.50 -1.51 -8.72
CA LYS A 109 12.77 -2.46 -9.56
C LYS A 109 11.86 -1.75 -10.56
N VAL A 110 11.13 -0.72 -10.11
CA VAL A 110 10.25 0.08 -10.99
C VAL A 110 11.05 0.73 -12.11
N ILE A 111 12.16 1.39 -11.80
CA ILE A 111 13.02 2.02 -12.82
C ILE A 111 13.55 0.97 -13.79
N LEU A 112 14.09 -0.14 -13.28
CA LEU A 112 14.67 -1.19 -14.10
C LEU A 112 13.64 -1.80 -15.06
N TYR A 113 12.46 -2.17 -14.57
CA TYR A 113 11.42 -2.76 -15.41
C TYR A 113 10.81 -1.75 -16.40
N THR A 114 10.73 -0.48 -16.03
CA THR A 114 10.28 0.57 -16.96
C THR A 114 11.25 0.73 -18.12
N LEU A 115 12.56 0.82 -17.82
CA LEU A 115 13.60 0.91 -18.85
C LEU A 115 13.63 -0.34 -19.73
N LEU A 116 13.50 -1.52 -19.13
CA LEU A 116 13.41 -2.78 -19.87
C LEU A 116 12.19 -2.79 -20.81
N GLY A 117 11.03 -2.31 -20.35
CA GLY A 117 9.82 -2.19 -21.17
C GLY A 117 10.00 -1.24 -22.35
N VAL A 118 10.60 -0.07 -22.13
CA VAL A 118 10.92 0.90 -23.19
C VAL A 118 11.91 0.29 -24.20
N ALA A 119 12.96 -0.38 -23.72
CA ALA A 119 13.94 -1.04 -24.57
C ALA A 119 13.30 -2.18 -25.39
N ALA A 120 12.42 -2.97 -24.79
CA ALA A 120 11.68 -4.03 -25.48
C ALA A 120 10.74 -3.45 -26.56
N ALA A 121 10.02 -2.37 -26.25
CA ALA A 121 9.17 -1.67 -27.22
C ALA A 121 10.01 -1.09 -28.38
N GLY A 122 11.14 -0.46 -28.07
CA GLY A 122 12.07 0.05 -29.08
C GLY A 122 12.66 -1.06 -29.95
N GLY A 123 13.02 -2.20 -29.35
CA GLY A 123 13.50 -3.38 -30.06
C GLY A 123 12.44 -3.98 -30.98
N LEU A 124 11.19 -4.09 -30.51
CA LEU A 124 10.07 -4.56 -31.33
C LEU A 124 9.78 -3.60 -32.48
N PHE A 125 9.77 -2.29 -32.23
CA PHE A 125 9.60 -1.28 -33.27
C PHE A 125 10.71 -1.38 -34.33
N ALA A 126 11.98 -1.40 -33.91
CA ALA A 126 13.10 -1.54 -34.82
C ALA A 126 13.02 -2.85 -35.64
N PHE A 127 12.67 -3.96 -34.98
CA PHE A 127 12.47 -5.25 -35.65
C PHE A 127 11.41 -5.17 -36.74
N THR A 128 10.21 -4.64 -36.43
CA THR A 128 9.16 -4.48 -37.45
C THR A 128 9.57 -3.52 -38.56
N ARG A 129 10.35 -2.48 -38.25
CA ARG A 129 10.76 -1.47 -39.23
C ARG A 129 11.78 -1.98 -40.25
N ILE A 130 12.60 -2.97 -39.91
CA ILE A 130 13.54 -3.62 -40.84
C ILE A 130 12.81 -4.35 -41.97
N PHE A 131 11.61 -4.89 -41.72
CA PHE A 131 10.78 -5.59 -42.71
C PHE A 131 9.81 -4.67 -43.46
N ALA A 132 9.78 -3.37 -43.14
CA ALA A 132 8.91 -2.43 -43.82
C ALA A 132 9.49 -1.98 -45.17
N GLY A 133 8.62 -1.48 -46.06
CA GLY A 133 8.98 -1.09 -47.43
C GLY A 133 10.03 0.01 -47.53
N SER A 134 10.56 0.19 -48.74
CA SER A 134 11.52 1.23 -49.06
C SER A 134 10.92 2.63 -48.86
N GLU A 135 11.78 3.58 -48.54
CA GLU A 135 11.41 4.98 -48.40
C GLU A 135 10.96 5.58 -49.75
N PRO A 136 9.98 6.53 -49.78
CA PRO A 136 9.57 7.18 -51.01
C PRO A 136 10.70 8.04 -51.59
N ARG A 137 10.70 8.22 -52.92
CA ARG A 137 11.74 8.96 -53.66
C ARG A 137 11.86 10.44 -53.25
N THR A 138 10.82 11.01 -52.65
CA THR A 138 10.78 12.42 -52.22
C THR A 138 11.42 12.65 -50.85
N MET A 139 11.80 11.58 -50.15
CA MET A 139 12.40 11.64 -48.82
C MET A 139 13.93 11.56 -48.86
N THR A 140 14.54 11.97 -49.97
CA THR A 140 15.99 12.19 -50.06
C THR A 140 16.31 13.65 -49.80
N LYS A 141 17.53 13.92 -49.34
CA LYS A 141 17.98 15.27 -49.00
C LYS A 141 17.98 16.19 -50.22
N GLU A 142 18.42 15.69 -51.37
CA GLU A 142 18.50 16.45 -52.62
C GLU A 142 17.11 16.88 -53.11
N TYR A 143 16.12 15.99 -52.99
CA TYR A 143 14.74 16.31 -53.33
C TYR A 143 14.14 17.33 -52.36
N GLN A 144 14.46 17.22 -51.07
CA GLN A 144 14.01 18.16 -50.03
C GLN A 144 14.61 19.55 -50.24
N GLU A 145 15.92 19.66 -50.52
CA GLU A 145 16.59 20.92 -50.84
C GLU A 145 16.05 21.57 -52.12
N ALA A 146 15.82 20.79 -53.18
CA ALA A 146 15.20 21.29 -54.40
C ALA A 146 13.76 21.79 -54.17
N SER A 147 13.02 21.13 -53.28
CA SER A 147 11.69 21.58 -52.86
C SER A 147 11.75 22.89 -52.08
N GLU A 148 12.74 23.06 -51.19
CA GLU A 148 12.96 24.32 -50.47
C GLU A 148 13.29 25.47 -51.42
N GLU A 149 14.14 25.25 -52.42
CA GLU A 149 14.47 26.25 -53.44
C GLU A 149 13.23 26.67 -54.24
N TYR A 150 12.37 25.69 -54.59
CA TYR A 150 11.10 25.97 -55.22
C TYR A 150 10.16 26.79 -54.31
N LEU A 151 10.00 26.42 -53.03
CA LEU A 151 9.17 27.18 -52.07
C LEU A 151 9.69 28.61 -51.88
N LYS A 152 11.02 28.77 -51.83
CA LYS A 152 11.69 30.07 -51.77
C LYS A 152 11.39 30.92 -53.00
N SER A 153 11.38 30.31 -54.19
CA SER A 153 11.02 30.99 -55.44
C SER A 153 9.55 31.46 -55.46
N GLN A 154 8.66 30.70 -54.81
CA GLN A 154 7.23 31.01 -54.71
C GLN A 154 6.90 31.97 -53.55
N GLY A 155 7.87 32.27 -52.68
CA GLY A 155 7.65 33.13 -51.51
C GLY A 155 6.64 32.57 -50.51
N SER A 156 6.48 31.25 -50.45
CA SER A 156 5.40 30.61 -49.68
C SER A 156 5.55 30.74 -48.16
N GLU A 157 6.77 30.80 -47.63
CA GLU A 157 7.04 30.85 -46.18
C GLU A 157 7.99 32.02 -45.82
N PRO A 158 7.51 33.28 -45.90
CA PRO A 158 8.35 34.46 -45.71
C PRO A 158 8.67 34.77 -44.23
N ILE A 159 7.94 34.19 -43.27
CA ILE A 159 8.10 34.49 -41.84
C ILE A 159 9.10 33.52 -41.18
N THR A 160 8.95 32.23 -41.47
CA THR A 160 9.66 31.13 -40.79
C THR A 160 11.06 30.90 -41.36
N GLY A 161 11.29 31.26 -42.63
CA GLY A 161 12.56 31.05 -43.33
C GLY A 161 12.68 29.64 -43.93
N TYR A 162 13.54 29.46 -44.93
CA TYR A 162 13.57 28.24 -45.76
C TYR A 162 14.66 27.23 -45.40
N ASP A 163 15.64 27.63 -44.58
CA ASP A 163 16.83 26.81 -44.30
C ASP A 163 16.47 25.58 -43.45
N GLY A 164 16.58 24.38 -44.03
CA GLY A 164 16.32 23.12 -43.35
C GLY A 164 14.86 22.88 -42.96
N MET A 165 13.92 23.61 -43.59
CA MET A 165 12.48 23.49 -43.33
C MET A 165 11.92 22.12 -43.75
N LEU A 166 12.35 21.60 -44.89
CA LEU A 166 11.89 20.35 -45.48
C LEU A 166 12.92 19.21 -45.34
N ILE A 167 14.15 19.52 -44.91
CA ILE A 167 15.20 18.52 -44.69
C ILE A 167 14.86 17.66 -43.47
N GLN A 168 14.33 16.46 -43.72
CA GLN A 168 14.02 15.45 -42.71
C GLN A 168 15.04 14.31 -42.69
N SER A 169 15.74 14.11 -43.80
CA SER A 169 16.68 13.01 -44.00
C SER A 169 18.11 13.43 -43.68
N LYS A 170 18.93 12.49 -43.19
CA LYS A 170 20.37 12.71 -43.03
C LYS A 170 21.03 12.86 -44.43
N PRO A 171 22.15 13.59 -44.56
CA PRO A 171 22.84 13.68 -45.84
C PRO A 171 23.17 12.28 -46.37
N GLY A 172 22.84 12.05 -47.64
CA GLY A 172 23.16 10.82 -48.34
C GLY A 172 24.67 10.55 -48.30
N PRO A 173 25.09 9.28 -48.44
CA PRO A 173 26.51 8.96 -48.58
C PRO A 173 27.08 9.75 -49.77
N LYS A 174 28.17 10.48 -49.52
CA LYS A 174 28.93 11.11 -50.61
C LYS A 174 29.60 9.98 -51.40
N GLU A 175 29.39 9.99 -52.72
CA GLU A 175 30.05 9.06 -53.65
C GLU A 175 31.58 9.06 -53.50
#